data_AF-A0A9P5GBD0-F1
#
_entry.id   AF-A0A9P5GBD0-F1
#
_cell.length_a   1.000
_cell.length_b   1.000
_cell.length_c   1.000
_cell.angle_alpha   90.00
_cell.angle_beta   90.00
_cell.angle_gamma   90.00
#
_symmetry.space_group_name_H-M   'P 1'
#
loop_
_entity.id
_entity.type
_entity.pdbx_description
1 polymer ?
#
loop_
_entity_poly.entity_id
_entity_poly.type
_entity_poly.pdbx_seq_one_letter_code
_entity_poly.pdbx_strand_id
1 'polypeptide(L)'
;MKRKLDANDVPSPEAAGAEDQELDFEALNLDPRLRQALIKEKFTKPTLVQSKAIPLALEGKDILARAKTGSGKTAAYVLPILQAILQQKTADPSSKATTALILVPTRELAEQVQKVITSFASFCGKDIRSVNLTQKVSDEVQRSMLADFPDIVVSTPTRVYSNVNNSALSLDKITHLVIDEADLVLSYGYDEEINALSKAIPRGAQTFLMSATLTSEVDTLKDLYCRNPVILKLEETEEKGAGVSQFVVRCAEDEKFLLTYVIFKLQLIKGKVIIFVADVDRCYRVKLFLEQFGLKSCVLNSELPINSRIHVVEEFNKGVYDIIVAADEQEVMGVTKSKKSREVKEADEEEAKEEMGTSEDEEAVDESGKGKKPETKKRRKMTSKEKDYSIARGIDFQNVACVLNFDLPTSSKSYTHRIGRTGRAGKAGMALSFVIPAEQHGKHRPTSIPSTKHDETMLTKIIKRQSKLGHEVKPYHFEMTQVDAFRYRMTDALRSVTRLAVQEARGREIRQELIKSEKLKRHFEENPDELRQLRHDGELRAARVQAHLKHVPDYLMPAKGRKGLSKESVGFVGFTKSKQNRIRKARDRNRARGKSGGKVDPLKTFNRSKK
;
A
#
# COMPACT_ATOMS: atom_id res chain seq x y z
N MET A 1 -36.50 -5.39 -22.25
CA MET A 1 -35.67 -6.48 -22.79
C MET A 1 -36.61 -7.59 -23.26
N LYS A 2 -36.62 -7.90 -24.56
CA LYS A 2 -37.39 -9.04 -25.09
C LYS A 2 -36.59 -10.32 -24.81
N ARG A 3 -37.14 -11.25 -24.03
CA ARG A 3 -36.56 -12.59 -23.82
C ARG A 3 -36.77 -13.40 -25.11
N LYS A 4 -35.73 -14.08 -25.60
CA LYS A 4 -35.86 -15.03 -26.72
C LYS A 4 -36.52 -16.31 -26.17
N LEU A 5 -37.63 -16.71 -26.77
CA LEU A 5 -38.31 -18.00 -26.55
C LEU A 5 -37.76 -19.01 -27.57
N ASP A 6 -37.77 -20.30 -27.23
CA ASP A 6 -37.44 -21.37 -28.17
C ASP A 6 -38.65 -21.76 -29.05
N ALA A 7 -38.46 -22.73 -29.96
CA ALA A 7 -39.46 -23.11 -30.96
C ALA A 7 -40.76 -23.71 -30.39
N ASN A 8 -40.88 -23.89 -29.07
CA ASN A 8 -42.05 -24.45 -28.40
C ASN A 8 -42.67 -23.50 -27.36
N ASP A 9 -42.33 -22.20 -27.37
CA ASP A 9 -42.85 -21.19 -26.43
C ASP A 9 -42.60 -21.52 -24.95
N VAL A 10 -41.55 -22.30 -24.64
CA VAL A 10 -41.12 -22.61 -23.27
C VAL A 10 -39.90 -21.75 -22.93
N PRO A 11 -39.79 -21.19 -21.70
CA PRO A 11 -38.55 -20.59 -21.25
C PRO A 11 -37.45 -21.65 -21.18
N SER A 12 -36.48 -21.58 -22.09
CA SER A 12 -35.24 -22.37 -22.01
C SER A 12 -34.55 -22.13 -20.66
N PRO A 13 -34.15 -23.18 -19.92
CA PRO A 13 -33.30 -23.01 -18.76
C PRO A 13 -31.91 -22.59 -19.28
N GLU A 14 -31.69 -21.28 -19.35
CA GLU A 14 -30.34 -20.73 -19.29
C GLU A 14 -29.65 -21.41 -18.09
N ALA A 15 -28.53 -22.07 -18.35
CA ALA A 15 -27.74 -22.76 -17.35
C ALA A 15 -27.56 -21.83 -16.14
N ALA A 16 -28.27 -22.15 -15.06
CA ALA A 16 -28.17 -21.46 -13.80
C ALA A 16 -26.68 -21.41 -13.43
N GLY A 17 -26.16 -20.20 -13.27
CA GLY A 17 -24.80 -20.01 -12.77
C GLY A 17 -24.60 -20.88 -11.55
N ALA A 18 -23.54 -21.68 -11.55
CA ALA A 18 -23.19 -22.56 -10.44
C ALA A 18 -23.27 -21.76 -9.13
N GLU A 19 -24.27 -22.07 -8.32
CA GLU A 19 -24.44 -21.50 -6.99
C GLU A 19 -23.16 -21.78 -6.20
N ASP A 20 -22.57 -20.74 -5.60
CA ASP A 20 -21.44 -20.85 -4.68
C ASP A 20 -21.85 -21.75 -3.50
N GLN A 21 -21.56 -23.05 -3.59
CA GLN A 21 -21.73 -23.97 -2.46
C GLN A 21 -20.81 -23.50 -1.32
N GLU A 22 -21.40 -23.06 -0.20
CA GLU A 22 -20.66 -22.71 1.02
C GLU A 22 -19.94 -23.95 1.56
N LEU A 23 -18.67 -24.12 1.18
CA LEU A 23 -17.80 -25.16 1.69
C LEU A 23 -17.43 -24.86 3.16
N ASP A 24 -17.57 -25.85 4.03
CA ASP A 24 -17.05 -25.80 5.40
C ASP A 24 -15.64 -26.41 5.46
N PHE A 25 -14.82 -26.02 6.45
CA PHE A 25 -13.50 -26.62 6.67
C PHE A 25 -13.58 -28.13 6.91
N GLU A 26 -14.72 -28.62 7.40
CA GLU A 26 -14.96 -30.06 7.58
C GLU A 26 -14.98 -30.83 6.25
N ALA A 27 -15.44 -30.21 5.17
CA ALA A 27 -15.51 -30.83 3.85
C ALA A 27 -14.12 -30.97 3.18
N LEU A 28 -13.10 -30.30 3.70
CA LEU A 28 -11.75 -30.27 3.12
C LEU A 28 -10.87 -31.47 3.54
N ASN A 29 -11.37 -32.38 4.39
CA ASN A 29 -10.67 -33.60 4.84
C ASN A 29 -9.22 -33.35 5.32
N LEU A 30 -8.98 -32.22 6.00
CA LEU A 30 -7.68 -31.88 6.58
C LEU A 30 -7.31 -32.79 7.76
N ASP A 31 -6.00 -32.95 8.02
CA ASP A 31 -5.47 -33.68 9.18
C ASP A 31 -6.11 -33.16 10.49
N PRO A 32 -6.51 -34.06 11.42
CA PRO A 32 -7.15 -33.66 12.68
C PRO A 32 -6.37 -32.61 13.49
N ARG A 33 -5.03 -32.62 13.42
CA ARG A 33 -4.18 -31.64 14.11
C ARG A 33 -4.30 -30.25 13.49
N LEU A 34 -4.40 -30.15 12.16
CA LEU A 34 -4.63 -28.89 11.46
C LEU A 34 -6.05 -28.35 11.75
N ARG A 35 -7.05 -29.24 11.80
CA ARG A 35 -8.41 -28.88 12.21
C ARG A 35 -8.46 -28.32 13.63
N GLN A 36 -7.75 -28.95 14.57
CA GLN A 36 -7.66 -28.46 15.94
C GLN A 36 -7.01 -27.07 16.02
N ALA A 37 -6.01 -26.80 15.16
CA ALA A 37 -5.40 -25.49 15.04
C ALA A 37 -6.38 -24.44 14.51
N LEU A 38 -7.17 -24.76 13.49
CA LEU A 38 -8.20 -23.86 12.94
C LEU A 38 -9.24 -23.47 14.00
N ILE A 39 -9.70 -24.43 14.80
CA ILE A 39 -10.65 -24.17 15.91
C ILE A 39 -10.03 -23.24 16.95
N LYS A 40 -8.77 -23.48 17.33
CA LYS A 40 -8.04 -22.65 18.30
C LYS A 40 -7.85 -21.21 17.82
N GLU A 41 -7.51 -21.04 16.54
CA GLU A 41 -7.35 -19.74 15.89
C GLU A 41 -8.70 -19.08 15.54
N LYS A 42 -9.83 -19.73 15.88
CA LYS A 42 -11.21 -19.25 15.67
C LYS A 42 -11.56 -19.06 14.19
N PHE A 43 -10.98 -19.87 13.30
CA PHE A 43 -11.39 -19.95 11.90
C PHE A 43 -12.68 -20.78 11.82
N THR A 44 -13.82 -20.08 11.76
CA THR A 44 -15.14 -20.73 11.74
C THR A 44 -15.56 -21.18 10.35
N LYS A 45 -15.34 -20.34 9.32
CA LYS A 45 -15.65 -20.64 7.92
C LYS A 45 -14.50 -20.22 7.01
N PRO A 46 -14.24 -20.95 5.91
CA PRO A 46 -13.23 -20.53 4.95
C PRO A 46 -13.65 -19.26 4.22
N THR A 47 -12.71 -18.35 4.00
CA THR A 47 -12.96 -17.17 3.15
C THR A 47 -13.18 -17.57 1.69
N LEU A 48 -13.65 -16.64 0.85
CA LEU A 48 -13.89 -16.90 -0.57
C LEU A 48 -12.65 -17.43 -1.30
N VAL A 49 -11.47 -16.89 -0.98
CA VAL A 49 -10.19 -17.39 -1.54
C VAL A 49 -9.82 -18.76 -1.00
N GLN A 50 -10.07 -19.03 0.27
CA GLN A 50 -9.76 -20.33 0.88
C GLN A 50 -10.67 -21.44 0.34
N SER A 51 -11.98 -21.20 0.25
CA SER A 51 -12.96 -22.17 -0.25
C SER A 51 -12.72 -22.57 -1.70
N LYS A 52 -12.26 -21.63 -2.55
CA LYS A 52 -11.95 -21.93 -3.97
C LYS A 52 -10.53 -22.46 -4.17
N ALA A 53 -9.54 -21.95 -3.44
CA ALA A 53 -8.14 -22.34 -3.66
C ALA A 53 -7.76 -23.65 -2.96
N ILE A 54 -8.20 -23.89 -1.72
CA ILE A 54 -7.74 -25.05 -0.94
C ILE A 54 -8.09 -26.39 -1.60
N PRO A 55 -9.32 -26.64 -2.10
CA PRO A 55 -9.63 -27.91 -2.77
C PRO A 55 -8.74 -28.17 -3.98
N LEU A 56 -8.57 -27.16 -4.83
CA LEU A 56 -7.72 -27.23 -6.02
C LEU A 56 -6.24 -27.44 -5.66
N ALA A 57 -5.80 -26.85 -4.54
CA ALA A 57 -4.45 -27.01 -4.03
C ALA A 57 -4.20 -28.45 -3.55
N LEU A 58 -5.17 -29.03 -2.85
CA LEU A 58 -5.10 -30.42 -2.37
C LEU A 58 -5.10 -31.44 -3.51
N GLU A 59 -5.67 -31.09 -4.67
CA GLU A 59 -5.57 -31.87 -5.91
C GLU A 59 -4.19 -31.74 -6.61
N GLY A 60 -3.29 -30.90 -6.10
CA GLY A 60 -1.94 -30.69 -6.66
C GLY A 60 -1.89 -29.73 -7.84
N LYS A 61 -2.94 -28.93 -8.10
CA LYS A 61 -2.96 -27.94 -9.18
C LYS A 61 -2.15 -26.69 -8.82
N ASP A 62 -1.48 -26.10 -9.80
CA ASP A 62 -0.90 -24.75 -9.67
C ASP A 62 -2.02 -23.72 -9.50
N ILE A 63 -1.82 -22.71 -8.67
CA ILE A 63 -2.84 -21.69 -8.37
C ILE A 63 -2.29 -20.31 -8.64
N LEU A 64 -3.01 -19.53 -9.43
CA LEU A 64 -2.81 -18.08 -9.56
C LEU A 64 -4.07 -17.40 -9.02
N ALA A 65 -3.99 -16.83 -7.82
CA ALA A 65 -5.14 -16.18 -7.19
C ALA A 65 -4.96 -14.66 -7.14
N ARG A 66 -5.93 -13.95 -7.71
CA ARG A 66 -6.11 -12.52 -7.54
C ARG A 66 -7.06 -12.26 -6.37
N ALA A 67 -6.55 -11.79 -5.25
CA ALA A 67 -7.35 -11.46 -4.07
C ALA A 67 -6.76 -10.27 -3.28
N LYS A 68 -7.64 -9.46 -2.68
CA LYS A 68 -7.26 -8.28 -1.89
C LYS A 68 -6.45 -8.67 -0.65
N THR A 69 -5.63 -7.75 -0.13
CA THR A 69 -4.95 -7.95 1.16
C THR A 69 -5.98 -8.13 2.29
N GLY A 70 -5.75 -9.07 3.19
CA GLY A 70 -6.69 -9.39 4.28
C GLY A 70 -7.80 -10.38 3.92
N SER A 71 -7.91 -10.82 2.66
CA SER A 71 -8.88 -11.88 2.23
C SER A 71 -8.56 -13.28 2.76
N GLY A 72 -7.44 -13.46 3.48
CA GLY A 72 -7.02 -14.76 4.00
C GLY A 72 -6.17 -15.59 3.02
N LYS A 73 -5.50 -14.94 2.05
CA LYS A 73 -4.57 -15.54 1.07
C LYS A 73 -3.55 -16.49 1.71
N THR A 74 -2.96 -16.08 2.84
CA THR A 74 -1.92 -16.86 3.52
C THR A 74 -2.40 -18.24 3.92
N ALA A 75 -3.57 -18.36 4.55
CA ALA A 75 -4.11 -19.66 4.94
C ALA A 75 -4.47 -20.53 3.72
N ALA A 76 -4.82 -19.91 2.59
CA ALA A 76 -5.21 -20.63 1.37
C ALA A 76 -4.06 -21.46 0.77
N TYR A 77 -2.80 -21.03 0.91
CA TYR A 77 -1.64 -21.83 0.51
C TYR A 77 -0.96 -22.56 1.68
N VAL A 78 -0.98 -22.00 2.90
CA VAL A 78 -0.31 -22.65 4.05
C VAL A 78 -0.98 -23.98 4.40
N LEU A 79 -2.32 -24.02 4.48
CA LEU A 79 -3.04 -25.24 4.87
C LEU A 79 -2.76 -26.45 3.95
N PRO A 80 -2.87 -26.35 2.61
CA PRO A 80 -2.55 -27.47 1.72
C PRO A 80 -1.08 -27.88 1.78
N ILE A 81 -0.14 -26.92 1.95
CA ILE A 81 1.28 -27.23 2.10
C ILE A 81 1.55 -28.02 3.39
N LEU A 82 0.97 -27.60 4.53
CA LEU A 82 1.11 -28.32 5.79
C LEU A 82 0.51 -29.73 5.69
N GLN A 83 -0.65 -29.86 5.04
CA GLN A 83 -1.30 -31.15 4.80
C GLN A 83 -0.38 -32.09 3.99
N ALA A 84 0.21 -31.60 2.90
CA ALA A 84 1.10 -32.39 2.04
C ALA A 84 2.36 -32.84 2.79
N ILE A 85 2.96 -31.97 3.60
CA ILE A 85 4.14 -32.30 4.44
C ILE A 85 3.79 -33.40 5.45
N LEU A 86 2.63 -33.30 6.12
CA LEU A 86 2.19 -34.31 7.09
C LEU A 86 1.95 -35.68 6.42
N GLN A 87 1.32 -35.69 5.25
CA GLN A 87 1.09 -36.91 4.47
C GLN A 87 2.42 -37.56 4.05
N GLN A 88 3.37 -36.74 3.57
CA GLN A 88 4.70 -37.22 3.20
C GLN A 88 5.45 -37.83 4.39
N LYS A 89 5.42 -37.18 5.57
CA LYS A 89 6.07 -37.70 6.78
C LYS A 89 5.39 -38.93 7.37
N THR A 90 4.09 -39.07 7.15
CA THR A 90 3.36 -40.27 7.54
C THR A 90 3.77 -41.46 6.65
N ALA A 91 4.01 -41.21 5.37
CA ALA A 91 4.49 -42.23 4.43
C ALA A 91 5.98 -42.56 4.62
N ASP A 92 6.83 -41.57 4.89
CA ASP A 92 8.26 -41.73 5.16
C ASP A 92 8.72 -40.84 6.34
N PRO A 93 8.71 -41.38 7.57
CA PRO A 93 9.13 -40.64 8.76
C PRO A 93 10.62 -40.28 8.79
N SER A 94 11.45 -40.91 7.95
CA SER A 94 12.90 -40.71 7.92
C SER A 94 13.32 -39.56 7.00
N SER A 95 12.41 -39.14 6.10
CA SER A 95 12.68 -38.08 5.14
C SER A 95 12.83 -36.72 5.82
N LYS A 96 14.05 -36.20 5.80
CA LYS A 96 14.37 -34.83 6.22
C LYS A 96 14.81 -34.05 4.99
N ALA A 97 13.98 -33.10 4.57
CA ALA A 97 14.26 -32.24 3.43
C ALA A 97 13.40 -30.98 3.50
N THR A 98 13.93 -29.89 2.95
CA THR A 98 13.13 -28.72 2.64
C THR A 98 12.26 -29.02 1.44
N THR A 99 10.93 -29.02 1.63
CA THR A 99 9.97 -29.35 0.59
C THR A 99 9.11 -28.16 0.18
N ALA A 100 9.04 -27.12 1.02
CA ALA A 100 8.30 -25.90 0.71
C ALA A 100 9.18 -24.63 0.81
N LEU A 101 9.09 -23.79 -0.21
CA LEU A 101 9.73 -22.47 -0.27
C LEU A 101 8.66 -21.39 -0.45
N ILE A 102 8.66 -20.40 0.45
CA ILE A 102 7.74 -19.27 0.41
C ILE A 102 8.52 -17.97 0.22
N LEU A 103 8.38 -17.40 -0.98
CA LEU A 103 8.97 -16.14 -1.38
C LEU A 103 8.00 -15.00 -1.09
N VAL A 104 8.48 -14.00 -0.36
CA VAL A 104 7.74 -12.80 0.00
C VAL A 104 8.57 -11.54 -0.29
N PRO A 105 7.96 -10.40 -0.64
CA PRO A 105 8.68 -9.17 -0.98
C PRO A 105 9.32 -8.45 0.22
N THR A 106 8.85 -8.66 1.45
CA THR A 106 9.33 -7.93 2.63
C THR A 106 9.59 -8.85 3.82
N ARG A 107 10.46 -8.38 4.73
CA ARG A 107 10.74 -9.05 6.00
C ARG A 107 9.51 -9.08 6.90
N GLU A 108 8.73 -8.01 6.91
CA GLU A 108 7.53 -7.87 7.73
C GLU A 108 6.47 -8.90 7.29
N LEU A 109 6.31 -9.10 5.98
CA LEU A 109 5.44 -10.13 5.45
C LEU A 109 5.98 -11.53 5.76
N ALA A 110 7.29 -11.75 5.69
CA ALA A 110 7.90 -13.03 6.11
C ALA A 110 7.58 -13.36 7.57
N GLU A 111 7.66 -12.37 8.48
CA GLU A 111 7.28 -12.53 9.88
C GLU A 111 5.79 -12.83 10.06
N GLN A 112 4.91 -12.22 9.26
CA GLN A 112 3.47 -12.49 9.28
C GLN A 112 3.17 -13.92 8.83
N VAL A 113 3.74 -14.36 7.70
CA VAL A 113 3.58 -15.71 7.17
C VAL A 113 4.13 -16.74 8.15
N GLN A 114 5.31 -16.50 8.72
CA GLN A 114 5.91 -17.36 9.74
C GLN A 114 4.97 -17.56 10.95
N LYS A 115 4.32 -16.50 11.43
CA LYS A 115 3.35 -16.60 12.53
C LYS A 115 2.17 -17.48 12.17
N VAL A 116 1.65 -17.37 10.95
CA VAL A 116 0.53 -18.19 10.45
C VAL A 116 0.92 -19.67 10.33
N ILE A 117 2.13 -19.94 9.84
CA ILE A 117 2.67 -21.31 9.79
C ILE A 117 2.77 -21.86 11.22
N THR A 118 3.37 -21.12 12.15
CA THR A 118 3.51 -21.55 13.55
C THR A 118 2.16 -21.77 14.24
N SER A 119 1.14 -20.93 13.96
CA SER A 119 -0.19 -21.07 14.56
C SER A 119 -0.90 -22.34 14.06
N PHE A 120 -0.90 -22.57 12.74
CA PHE A 120 -1.50 -23.77 12.16
C PHE A 120 -0.71 -25.04 12.47
N ALA A 121 0.61 -24.95 12.62
CA ALA A 121 1.45 -26.08 13.02
C ALA A 121 1.47 -26.34 14.54
N SER A 122 0.71 -25.59 15.36
CA SER A 122 0.83 -25.67 16.82
C SER A 122 0.54 -27.05 17.42
N PHE A 123 -0.26 -27.88 16.75
CA PHE A 123 -0.57 -29.26 17.15
C PHE A 123 0.24 -30.32 16.37
N CYS A 124 1.11 -29.92 15.46
CA CYS A 124 2.02 -30.79 14.71
C CYS A 124 3.46 -30.25 14.68
N GLY A 125 3.86 -29.46 15.67
CA GLY A 125 5.18 -28.81 15.72
C GLY A 125 6.36 -29.78 15.91
N LYS A 126 6.10 -31.04 16.32
CA LYS A 126 7.11 -32.11 16.29
C LYS A 126 7.41 -32.57 14.86
N ASP A 127 6.41 -32.48 14.00
CA ASP A 127 6.45 -32.98 12.63
C ASP A 127 6.73 -31.89 11.62
N ILE A 128 6.47 -30.61 11.92
CA ILE A 128 6.68 -29.51 10.97
C ILE A 128 7.63 -28.48 11.57
N ARG A 129 8.75 -28.26 10.89
CA ARG A 129 9.72 -27.21 11.20
C ARG A 129 9.74 -26.17 10.10
N SER A 130 9.68 -24.89 10.48
CA SER A 130 9.74 -23.77 9.55
C SER A 130 10.78 -22.74 10.01
N VAL A 131 11.47 -22.13 9.05
CA VAL A 131 12.52 -21.13 9.30
C VAL A 131 12.26 -19.88 8.47
N ASN A 132 12.41 -18.72 9.11
CA ASN A 132 12.37 -17.42 8.45
C ASN A 132 13.80 -16.86 8.32
N LEU A 133 14.33 -16.81 7.09
CA LEU A 133 15.69 -16.35 6.81
C LEU A 133 15.85 -14.82 6.78
N THR A 134 14.77 -14.07 7.01
CA THR A 134 14.82 -12.59 7.10
C THR A 134 15.08 -12.10 8.53
N GLN A 135 15.13 -13.01 9.50
CA GLN A 135 15.45 -12.69 10.89
C GLN A 135 16.85 -12.09 11.02
N LYS A 136 17.02 -11.15 11.95
CA LYS A 136 18.32 -10.52 12.25
C LYS A 136 19.16 -11.43 13.15
N VAL A 137 19.62 -12.54 12.59
CA VAL A 137 20.56 -13.47 13.22
C VAL A 137 21.88 -13.45 12.45
N SER A 138 22.97 -13.93 13.06
CA SER A 138 24.24 -14.05 12.36
C SER A 138 24.18 -15.15 11.30
N ASP A 139 25.04 -15.06 10.29
CA ASP A 139 25.05 -16.03 9.19
C ASP A 139 25.39 -17.44 9.69
N GLU A 140 26.16 -17.58 10.78
CA GLU A 140 26.45 -18.88 11.40
C GLU A 140 25.21 -19.50 12.03
N VAL A 141 24.40 -18.70 12.74
CA VAL A 141 23.14 -19.15 13.33
C VAL A 141 22.16 -19.56 12.23
N GLN A 142 22.07 -18.76 11.17
CA GLN A 142 21.22 -19.05 10.02
C GLN A 142 21.62 -20.37 9.33
N ARG A 143 22.92 -20.61 9.13
CA ARG A 143 23.42 -21.88 8.59
C ARG A 143 23.09 -23.05 9.51
N SER A 144 23.20 -22.89 10.83
CA SER A 144 22.80 -23.93 11.78
C SER A 144 21.31 -24.27 11.67
N MET A 145 20.44 -23.27 11.51
CA MET A 145 19.01 -23.49 11.34
C MET A 145 18.67 -24.24 10.05
N LEU A 146 19.44 -24.00 8.98
CA LEU A 146 19.29 -24.69 7.70
C LEU A 146 19.86 -26.11 7.71
N ALA A 147 20.94 -26.35 8.46
CA ALA A 147 21.56 -27.67 8.62
C ALA A 147 20.62 -28.69 9.28
N ASP A 148 19.61 -28.23 10.02
CA ASP A 148 18.58 -29.07 10.62
C ASP A 148 17.52 -29.57 9.61
N PHE A 149 17.61 -29.18 8.33
CA PHE A 149 16.65 -29.49 7.26
C PHE A 149 15.21 -29.12 7.65
N PRO A 150 14.88 -27.82 7.74
CA PRO A 150 13.51 -27.37 7.99
C PRO A 150 12.61 -27.76 6.81
N ASP A 151 11.35 -28.08 7.08
CA ASP A 151 10.39 -28.49 6.05
C ASP A 151 9.96 -27.29 5.17
N ILE A 152 9.86 -26.12 5.80
CA ILE A 152 9.41 -24.87 5.17
C ILE A 152 10.45 -23.77 5.38
N VAL A 153 10.80 -23.08 4.31
CA VAL A 153 11.62 -21.86 4.36
C VAL A 153 10.79 -20.67 3.88
N VAL A 154 10.72 -19.62 4.70
CA VAL A 154 10.06 -18.34 4.38
C VAL A 154 11.12 -17.25 4.25
N SER A 155 11.18 -16.55 3.13
CA SER A 155 12.17 -15.48 2.95
C SER A 155 11.92 -14.56 1.75
N THR A 156 12.72 -13.50 1.65
CA THR A 156 12.84 -12.65 0.45
C THR A 156 13.73 -13.32 -0.61
N PRO A 157 13.48 -13.11 -1.92
CA PRO A 157 14.27 -13.71 -3.01
C PRO A 157 15.79 -13.55 -2.87
N THR A 158 16.27 -12.34 -2.55
CA THR A 158 17.72 -12.07 -2.39
C THR A 158 18.36 -12.93 -1.30
N ARG A 159 17.68 -13.12 -0.16
CA ARG A 159 18.18 -13.96 0.93
C ARG A 159 18.22 -15.44 0.54
N VAL A 160 17.20 -15.94 -0.15
CA VAL A 160 17.19 -17.33 -0.66
C VAL A 160 18.33 -17.52 -1.65
N TYR A 161 18.43 -16.64 -2.65
CA TYR A 161 19.47 -16.69 -3.66
C TYR A 161 20.88 -16.70 -3.06
N SER A 162 21.15 -15.84 -2.07
CA SER A 162 22.43 -15.82 -1.35
C SER A 162 22.74 -17.14 -0.62
N ASN A 163 21.74 -17.78 -0.01
CA ASN A 163 21.94 -19.04 0.70
C ASN A 163 22.11 -20.23 -0.26
N VAL A 164 21.44 -20.19 -1.41
CA VAL A 164 21.63 -21.19 -2.48
C VAL A 164 23.03 -21.06 -3.08
N ASN A 165 23.47 -19.84 -3.37
CA ASN A 165 24.79 -19.60 -3.96
C ASN A 165 25.95 -19.96 -3.01
N ASN A 166 25.73 -19.85 -1.70
CA ASN A 166 26.68 -20.27 -0.66
C ASN A 166 26.50 -21.75 -0.25
N SER A 167 25.70 -22.53 -0.98
CA SER A 167 25.40 -23.95 -0.71
C SER A 167 24.83 -24.23 0.69
N ALA A 168 24.26 -23.23 1.36
CA ALA A 168 23.63 -23.37 2.67
C ALA A 168 22.19 -23.91 2.58
N LEU A 169 21.54 -23.73 1.43
CA LEU A 169 20.18 -24.21 1.15
C LEU A 169 20.15 -24.95 -0.19
N SER A 170 19.74 -26.22 -0.18
CA SER A 170 19.43 -26.99 -1.40
C SER A 170 17.94 -26.83 -1.76
N LEU A 171 17.66 -26.69 -3.06
CA LEU A 171 16.31 -26.57 -3.60
C LEU A 171 15.84 -27.85 -4.34
N ASP A 172 16.67 -28.89 -4.39
CA ASP A 172 16.44 -30.07 -5.25
C ASP A 172 15.19 -30.87 -4.88
N LYS A 173 14.77 -30.80 -3.60
CA LYS A 173 13.64 -31.53 -3.05
C LYS A 173 12.39 -30.65 -2.85
N ILE A 174 12.40 -29.42 -3.37
CA ILE A 174 11.24 -28.53 -3.28
C ILE A 174 10.09 -29.11 -4.12
N THR A 175 8.96 -29.33 -3.45
CA THR A 175 7.69 -29.78 -4.05
C THR A 175 6.63 -28.68 -4.05
N HIS A 176 6.77 -27.64 -3.22
CA HIS A 176 5.85 -26.51 -3.15
C HIS A 176 6.60 -25.19 -3.22
N LEU A 177 6.21 -24.32 -4.15
CA LEU A 177 6.70 -22.95 -4.27
C LEU A 177 5.55 -21.97 -4.08
N VAL A 178 5.73 -20.97 -3.22
CA VAL A 178 4.79 -19.87 -3.07
C VAL A 178 5.49 -18.56 -3.40
N ILE A 179 4.85 -17.71 -4.20
CA ILE A 179 5.20 -16.31 -4.37
C ILE A 179 4.01 -15.49 -3.91
N ASP A 180 4.12 -14.93 -2.70
CA ASP A 180 3.08 -14.10 -2.10
C ASP A 180 3.33 -12.62 -2.39
N GLU A 181 2.25 -11.88 -2.63
CA GLU A 181 2.27 -10.54 -3.22
C GLU A 181 3.17 -10.48 -4.47
N ALA A 182 2.88 -11.33 -5.46
CA ALA A 182 3.70 -11.52 -6.65
C ALA A 182 3.89 -10.24 -7.49
N ASP A 183 2.91 -9.33 -7.48
CA ASP A 183 3.02 -8.00 -8.09
C ASP A 183 4.11 -7.13 -7.43
N LEU A 184 4.42 -7.37 -6.15
CA LEU A 184 5.48 -6.66 -5.47
C LEU A 184 6.88 -7.19 -5.71
N VAL A 185 7.00 -8.51 -5.82
CA VAL A 185 8.29 -9.19 -5.89
C VAL A 185 9.13 -8.63 -7.04
N LEU A 186 8.54 -8.47 -8.23
CA LEU A 186 9.26 -7.87 -9.36
C LEU A 186 9.35 -6.35 -9.25
N SER A 187 8.33 -5.66 -8.70
CA SER A 187 8.41 -4.21 -8.50
C SER A 187 9.54 -3.77 -7.56
N TYR A 188 10.01 -4.67 -6.68
CA TYR A 188 11.13 -4.44 -5.77
C TYR A 188 12.49 -4.77 -6.40
N GLY A 189 12.52 -5.11 -7.69
CA GLY A 189 13.75 -5.34 -8.44
C GLY A 189 14.43 -6.66 -8.16
N TYR A 190 13.68 -7.70 -7.77
CA TYR A 190 14.20 -9.06 -7.57
C TYR A 190 14.31 -9.87 -8.88
N ASP A 191 14.32 -9.21 -10.04
CA ASP A 191 14.27 -9.88 -11.35
C ASP A 191 15.42 -10.87 -11.56
N GLU A 192 16.64 -10.50 -11.18
CA GLU A 192 17.82 -11.34 -11.37
C GLU A 192 17.76 -12.58 -10.48
N GLU A 193 17.42 -12.41 -9.20
CA GLU A 193 17.33 -13.51 -8.24
C GLU A 193 16.19 -14.45 -8.57
N ILE A 194 15.03 -13.93 -8.98
CA ILE A 194 13.90 -14.74 -9.42
C ILE A 194 14.27 -15.58 -10.64
N ASN A 195 14.89 -14.99 -11.65
CA ASN A 195 15.33 -15.72 -12.83
C ASN A 195 16.37 -16.80 -12.47
N ALA A 196 17.28 -16.53 -11.53
CA ALA A 196 18.25 -17.52 -11.08
C ALA A 196 17.58 -18.67 -10.28
N LEU A 197 16.67 -18.35 -9.37
CA LEU A 197 15.94 -19.34 -8.57
C LEU A 197 15.05 -20.24 -9.45
N SER A 198 14.45 -19.70 -10.51
CA SER A 198 13.63 -20.49 -11.46
C SER A 198 14.40 -21.65 -12.12
N LYS A 199 15.73 -21.51 -12.25
CA LYS A 199 16.60 -22.56 -12.82
C LYS A 199 16.98 -23.63 -11.80
N ALA A 200 16.98 -23.29 -10.52
CA ALA A 200 17.35 -24.19 -9.43
C ALA A 200 16.15 -24.98 -8.88
N ILE A 201 14.93 -24.44 -9.01
CA ILE A 201 13.72 -25.08 -8.49
C ILE A 201 13.27 -26.20 -9.45
N PRO A 202 12.94 -27.40 -8.94
CA PRO A 202 12.41 -28.48 -9.75
C PRO A 202 11.14 -28.08 -10.48
N ARG A 203 11.07 -28.33 -11.80
CA ARG A 203 9.88 -27.98 -12.59
C ARG A 203 8.60 -28.63 -12.07
N GLY A 204 8.69 -29.75 -11.34
CA GLY A 204 7.55 -30.52 -10.83
C GLY A 204 6.91 -29.97 -9.57
N ALA A 205 7.43 -28.88 -9.01
CA ALA A 205 6.87 -28.25 -7.82
C ALA A 205 5.52 -27.59 -8.11
N GLN A 206 4.55 -27.83 -7.23
CA GLN A 206 3.27 -27.11 -7.23
C GLN A 206 3.52 -25.64 -6.88
N THR A 207 3.01 -24.74 -7.71
CA THR A 207 3.27 -23.30 -7.56
C THR A 207 2.01 -22.53 -7.17
N PHE A 208 2.13 -21.65 -6.17
CA PHE A 208 1.12 -20.70 -5.75
C PHE A 208 1.59 -19.27 -6.04
N LEU A 209 0.89 -18.56 -6.93
CA LEU A 209 1.06 -17.13 -7.18
C LEU A 209 -0.11 -16.36 -6.57
N MET A 210 0.15 -15.63 -5.49
CA MET A 210 -0.86 -14.84 -4.82
C MET A 210 -0.59 -13.36 -5.08
N SER A 211 -1.55 -12.64 -5.65
CA SER A 211 -1.39 -11.22 -5.99
C SER A 211 -2.67 -10.43 -5.78
N ALA A 212 -2.56 -9.14 -5.47
CA ALA A 212 -3.71 -8.24 -5.49
C ALA A 212 -4.12 -7.86 -6.92
N THR A 213 -3.16 -7.86 -7.85
CA THR A 213 -3.34 -7.37 -9.21
C THR A 213 -2.85 -8.37 -10.26
N LEU A 214 -3.42 -8.29 -11.47
CA LEU A 214 -2.92 -9.00 -12.64
C LEU A 214 -2.18 -7.96 -13.49
N THR A 215 -0.88 -7.85 -13.26
CA THR A 215 0.03 -7.01 -14.05
C THR A 215 0.85 -7.88 -14.98
N SER A 216 1.50 -7.28 -15.97
CA SER A 216 2.45 -7.99 -16.83
C SER A 216 3.59 -8.65 -16.04
N GLU A 217 3.90 -8.15 -14.84
CA GLU A 217 4.89 -8.74 -13.93
C GLU A 217 4.40 -10.09 -13.38
N VAL A 218 3.12 -10.17 -12.99
CA VAL A 218 2.52 -11.44 -12.57
C VAL A 218 2.49 -12.43 -13.74
N ASP A 219 2.23 -11.96 -14.97
CA ASP A 219 2.32 -12.81 -16.16
C ASP A 219 3.75 -13.33 -16.39
N THR A 220 4.78 -12.51 -16.18
CA THR A 220 6.17 -13.00 -16.29
C THR A 220 6.50 -14.06 -15.24
N LEU A 221 6.02 -13.91 -14.00
CA LEU A 221 6.21 -14.93 -12.96
C LEU A 221 5.43 -16.21 -13.27
N LYS A 222 4.22 -16.07 -13.81
CA LYS A 222 3.40 -17.19 -14.26
C LYS A 222 4.13 -18.01 -15.33
N ASP A 223 4.71 -17.36 -16.33
CA ASP A 223 5.41 -18.04 -17.42
C ASP A 223 6.74 -18.68 -16.96
N LEU A 224 7.35 -18.15 -15.90
CA LEU A 224 8.60 -18.69 -15.34
C LEU A 224 8.40 -19.91 -14.44
N TYR A 225 7.39 -19.89 -13.57
CA TYR A 225 7.24 -20.90 -12.50
C TYR A 225 6.04 -21.81 -12.67
N CYS A 226 4.94 -21.32 -13.24
CA CYS A 226 3.72 -22.11 -13.36
C CYS A 226 3.72 -22.92 -14.67
N ARG A 227 3.05 -24.08 -14.64
CA ARG A 227 2.82 -24.88 -15.86
C ARG A 227 1.45 -24.63 -16.45
N ASN A 228 0.41 -24.94 -15.67
CA ASN A 228 -0.98 -24.79 -16.07
C ASN A 228 -1.80 -24.33 -14.85
N PRO A 229 -1.63 -23.07 -14.42
CA PRO A 229 -2.25 -22.58 -13.20
C PRO A 229 -3.74 -22.35 -13.38
N VAL A 230 -4.52 -22.74 -12.38
CA VAL A 230 -5.91 -22.32 -12.27
C VAL A 230 -5.93 -20.85 -11.84
N ILE A 231 -6.54 -20.00 -12.68
CA ILE A 231 -6.62 -18.56 -12.44
C ILE A 231 -7.92 -18.25 -11.67
N LEU A 232 -7.78 -17.89 -10.40
CA LEU A 232 -8.88 -17.48 -9.54
C LEU A 232 -8.97 -15.95 -9.51
N LYS A 233 -9.99 -15.39 -10.17
CA LYS A 233 -10.31 -13.95 -10.11
C LYS A 233 -11.44 -13.74 -9.11
N LEU A 234 -11.07 -13.38 -7.88
CA LEU A 234 -12.02 -13.27 -6.78
C LEU A 234 -12.35 -11.81 -6.55
N GLU A 235 -13.58 -11.42 -6.90
CA GLU A 235 -14.13 -10.10 -6.61
C GLU A 235 -15.00 -10.22 -5.36
N GLU A 236 -14.45 -9.83 -4.20
CA GLU A 236 -15.25 -9.70 -2.99
C GLU A 236 -16.17 -8.47 -3.15
N THR A 237 -17.48 -8.71 -3.05
CA THR A 237 -18.47 -7.63 -2.93
C THR A 237 -18.27 -6.96 -1.58
N GLU A 238 -18.00 -5.65 -1.58
CA GLU A 238 -17.80 -4.91 -0.34
C GLU A 238 -19.06 -4.98 0.51
N GLU A 239 -18.96 -5.51 1.74
CA GLU A 239 -20.08 -5.56 2.68
C GLU A 239 -20.68 -4.15 2.84
N LYS A 240 -22.01 -4.05 2.74
CA LYS A 240 -22.75 -2.79 2.90
C LYS A 240 -22.46 -2.18 4.28
N GLY A 241 -21.48 -1.28 4.35
CA GLY A 241 -21.09 -0.55 5.56
C GLY A 241 -19.59 -0.54 5.87
N ALA A 242 -18.81 -1.46 5.30
CA ALA A 242 -17.34 -1.43 5.34
C ALA A 242 -16.82 -0.85 4.02
N GLY A 243 -16.48 0.44 4.01
CA GLY A 243 -16.07 1.10 2.79
C GLY A 243 -15.43 2.46 3.02
N VAL A 244 -14.93 3.05 1.94
CA VAL A 244 -14.30 4.36 1.95
C VAL A 244 -15.34 5.44 1.67
N SER A 245 -15.57 6.36 2.61
CA SER A 245 -16.39 7.54 2.37
C SER A 245 -15.61 8.55 1.53
N GLN A 246 -16.10 8.85 0.33
CA GLN A 246 -15.39 9.68 -0.65
C GLN A 246 -15.97 11.10 -0.67
N PHE A 247 -15.11 12.09 -0.48
CA PHE A 247 -15.45 13.51 -0.43
C PHE A 247 -14.64 14.32 -1.44
N VAL A 248 -15.27 15.32 -2.05
CA VAL A 248 -14.64 16.24 -3.00
C VAL A 248 -14.87 17.68 -2.57
N VAL A 249 -13.80 18.47 -2.60
CA VAL A 249 -13.81 19.89 -2.31
C VAL A 249 -13.30 20.63 -3.52
N ARG A 250 -14.10 21.57 -4.03
CA ARG A 250 -13.68 22.50 -5.07
C ARG A 250 -13.03 23.70 -4.43
N CYS A 251 -11.76 23.95 -4.71
CA CYS A 251 -11.01 25.04 -4.10
C CYS A 251 -9.89 25.54 -5.00
N ALA A 252 -9.42 26.75 -4.74
CA ALA A 252 -8.28 27.32 -5.43
C ALA A 252 -6.96 26.66 -4.99
N GLU A 253 -5.90 26.91 -5.76
CA GLU A 253 -4.60 26.27 -5.54
C GLU A 253 -3.95 26.64 -4.19
N ASP A 254 -4.02 27.91 -3.77
CA ASP A 254 -3.58 28.37 -2.46
C ASP A 254 -4.48 27.86 -1.34
N GLU A 255 -5.78 27.72 -1.62
CA GLU A 255 -6.76 27.20 -0.67
C GLU A 255 -6.51 25.74 -0.31
N LYS A 256 -5.92 24.92 -1.20
CA LYS A 256 -5.46 23.57 -0.86
C LYS A 256 -4.56 23.57 0.38
N PHE A 257 -3.59 24.50 0.44
CA PHE A 257 -2.68 24.66 1.57
C PHE A 257 -3.42 25.13 2.81
N LEU A 258 -4.34 26.09 2.65
CA LEU A 258 -5.15 26.63 3.73
C LEU A 258 -6.05 25.57 4.37
N LEU A 259 -6.77 24.80 3.56
CA LEU A 259 -7.64 23.72 4.01
C LEU A 259 -6.84 22.61 4.67
N THR A 260 -5.72 22.21 4.09
CA THR A 260 -4.81 21.21 4.69
C THR A 260 -4.33 21.67 6.07
N TYR A 261 -3.91 22.93 6.17
CA TYR A 261 -3.52 23.53 7.44
C TYR A 261 -4.63 23.47 8.49
N VAL A 262 -5.85 23.89 8.13
CA VAL A 262 -7.01 23.89 9.02
C VAL A 262 -7.42 22.46 9.43
N ILE A 263 -7.47 21.53 8.49
CA ILE A 263 -7.82 20.12 8.73
C ILE A 263 -6.93 19.52 9.82
N PHE A 264 -5.61 19.67 9.69
CA PHE A 264 -4.67 19.06 10.63
C PHE A 264 -4.55 19.84 11.93
N LYS A 265 -4.57 21.19 11.90
CA LYS A 265 -4.45 21.97 13.13
C LYS A 265 -5.69 21.98 14.01
N LEU A 266 -6.88 21.92 13.41
CA LEU A 266 -8.11 21.74 14.16
C LEU A 266 -8.41 20.27 14.46
N GLN A 267 -7.53 19.34 14.05
CA GLN A 267 -7.70 17.90 14.22
C GLN A 267 -9.08 17.40 13.75
N LEU A 268 -9.54 17.93 12.62
CA LEU A 268 -10.81 17.52 12.00
C LEU A 268 -10.75 16.05 11.57
N ILE A 269 -9.54 15.57 11.28
CA ILE A 269 -9.23 14.18 10.97
C ILE A 269 -8.32 13.66 12.07
N LYS A 270 -8.70 12.50 12.63
CA LYS A 270 -7.92 11.80 13.66
C LYS A 270 -7.36 10.51 13.10
N GLY A 271 -6.12 10.19 13.47
CA GLY A 271 -5.42 9.00 13.01
C GLY A 271 -4.49 9.27 11.83
N LYS A 272 -3.99 8.20 11.22
CA LYS A 272 -2.95 8.27 10.20
C LYS A 272 -3.51 8.72 8.86
N VAL A 273 -2.78 9.59 8.17
CA VAL A 273 -3.20 10.21 6.91
C VAL A 273 -2.12 10.06 5.84
N ILE A 274 -2.55 9.67 4.64
CA ILE A 274 -1.71 9.66 3.44
C ILE A 274 -2.13 10.85 2.57
N ILE A 275 -1.18 11.73 2.24
CA ILE A 275 -1.39 12.87 1.35
C ILE A 275 -0.77 12.54 0.00
N PHE A 276 -1.58 12.41 -1.05
CA PHE A 276 -1.09 12.22 -2.41
C PHE A 276 -0.96 13.55 -3.14
N VAL A 277 0.21 13.77 -3.74
CA VAL A 277 0.55 14.94 -4.56
C VAL A 277 0.96 14.53 -5.97
N ALA A 278 1.04 15.50 -6.88
CA ALA A 278 1.34 15.23 -8.29
C ALA A 278 2.80 14.85 -8.55
N ASP A 279 3.76 15.47 -7.86
CA ASP A 279 5.20 15.34 -8.16
C ASP A 279 6.08 15.43 -6.89
N VAL A 280 7.37 15.11 -7.05
CA VAL A 280 8.35 15.06 -5.96
C VAL A 280 8.61 16.44 -5.34
N ASP A 281 8.73 17.50 -6.15
CA ASP A 281 8.95 18.86 -5.64
C ASP A 281 7.79 19.29 -4.75
N ARG A 282 6.57 18.90 -5.11
CA ARG A 282 5.35 19.16 -4.37
C ARG A 282 5.26 18.36 -3.07
N CYS A 283 5.79 17.13 -3.04
CA CYS A 283 5.96 16.37 -1.81
C CYS A 283 6.74 17.17 -0.76
N TYR A 284 7.92 17.66 -1.14
CA TYR A 284 8.76 18.44 -0.25
C TYR A 284 8.14 19.81 0.08
N ARG A 285 7.45 20.45 -0.88
CA ARG A 285 6.74 21.71 -0.62
C ARG A 285 5.67 21.55 0.45
N VAL A 286 4.85 20.49 0.37
CA VAL A 286 3.82 20.19 1.38
C VAL A 286 4.47 19.80 2.71
N LYS A 287 5.53 18.98 2.71
CA LYS A 287 6.30 18.62 3.92
C LYS A 287 6.79 19.88 4.65
N LEU A 288 7.54 20.75 3.97
CA LEU A 288 8.12 21.97 4.53
C LEU A 288 7.03 22.93 5.04
N PHE A 289 5.88 22.98 4.35
CA PHE A 289 4.73 23.77 4.78
C PHE A 289 4.11 23.24 6.07
N LEU A 290 3.88 21.92 6.18
CA LEU A 290 3.36 21.27 7.39
C LEU A 290 4.31 21.47 8.59
N GLU A 291 5.62 21.39 8.34
CA GLU A 291 6.67 21.62 9.35
C GLU A 291 6.64 23.04 9.93
N GLN A 292 6.23 24.07 9.15
CA GLN A 292 6.05 25.43 9.68
C GLN A 292 5.07 25.47 10.85
N PHE A 293 4.08 24.59 10.83
CA PHE A 293 3.09 24.46 11.89
C PHE A 293 3.47 23.41 12.92
N GLY A 294 4.64 22.78 12.84
CA GLY A 294 5.07 21.71 13.75
C GLY A 294 4.30 20.40 13.56
N LEU A 295 3.71 20.19 12.37
CA LEU A 295 3.15 18.91 11.97
C LEU A 295 4.28 18.09 11.33
N LYS A 296 4.63 16.96 11.93
CA LYS A 296 5.67 16.08 11.41
C LYS A 296 5.09 15.20 10.31
N SER A 297 5.78 15.12 9.18
CA SER A 297 5.41 14.26 8.07
C SER A 297 6.64 13.63 7.41
N CYS A 298 6.53 12.39 6.96
CA CYS A 298 7.53 11.74 6.12
C CYS A 298 7.16 11.86 4.63
N VAL A 299 8.15 11.73 3.74
CA VAL A 299 7.96 11.77 2.29
C VAL A 299 8.22 10.39 1.70
N LEU A 300 7.39 9.98 0.76
CA LEU A 300 7.54 8.77 -0.03
C LEU A 300 7.55 9.13 -1.52
N ASN A 301 8.66 8.90 -2.21
CA ASN A 301 8.81 9.18 -3.63
C ASN A 301 9.73 8.15 -4.32
N SER A 302 9.73 8.15 -5.65
CA SER A 302 10.53 7.29 -6.55
C SER A 302 12.05 7.49 -6.42
N GLU A 303 12.48 8.67 -5.99
CA GLU A 303 13.89 9.02 -5.87
C GLU A 303 14.59 8.38 -4.68
N LEU A 304 13.82 7.96 -3.68
CA LEU A 304 14.36 7.25 -2.53
C LEU A 304 14.64 5.79 -2.88
N PRO A 305 15.78 5.22 -2.44
CA PRO A 305 16.06 3.80 -2.57
C PRO A 305 14.92 2.94 -1.97
N ILE A 306 14.71 1.74 -2.53
CA ILE A 306 13.64 0.81 -2.11
C ILE A 306 13.67 0.55 -0.59
N ASN A 307 14.84 0.28 -0.02
CA ASN A 307 14.99 0.04 1.43
C ASN A 307 14.55 1.25 2.28
N SER A 308 14.85 2.46 1.80
CA SER A 308 14.47 3.70 2.47
C SER A 308 12.96 3.93 2.37
N ARG A 309 12.34 3.59 1.22
CA ARG A 309 10.88 3.59 1.04
C ARG A 309 10.18 2.61 2.01
N ILE A 310 10.71 1.39 2.14
CA ILE A 310 10.22 0.38 3.08
C ILE A 310 10.32 0.90 4.52
N HIS A 311 11.48 1.47 4.89
CA HIS A 311 11.71 2.02 6.21
C HIS A 311 10.74 3.15 6.58
N VAL A 312 10.49 4.09 5.66
CA VAL A 312 9.52 5.19 5.85
C VAL A 312 8.13 4.63 6.15
N VAL A 313 7.71 3.57 5.45
CA VAL A 313 6.41 2.95 5.69
C VAL A 313 6.38 2.17 7.01
N GLU A 314 7.46 1.49 7.38
CA GLU A 314 7.56 0.89 8.71
C GLU A 314 7.40 1.92 9.83
N GLU A 315 8.08 3.07 9.73
CA GLU A 315 7.99 4.15 10.72
C GLU A 315 6.57 4.71 10.80
N PHE A 316 5.91 4.90 9.65
CA PHE A 316 4.50 5.27 9.58
C PHE A 316 3.61 4.19 10.23
N ASN A 317 3.84 2.91 9.95
CA ASN A 317 3.07 1.80 10.53
C ASN A 317 3.28 1.68 12.05
N LYS A 318 4.50 1.94 12.55
CA LYS A 318 4.84 2.01 13.98
C LYS A 318 4.26 3.25 14.69
N GLY A 319 3.77 4.25 13.95
CA GLY A 319 3.20 5.48 14.52
C GLY A 319 4.25 6.52 14.90
N VAL A 320 5.45 6.45 14.30
CA VAL A 320 6.47 7.51 14.43
C VAL A 320 5.99 8.78 13.71
N TYR A 321 5.33 8.60 12.57
CA TYR A 321 4.67 9.64 11.80
C TYR A 321 3.20 9.31 11.60
N ASP A 322 2.33 10.29 11.83
CA ASP A 322 0.90 10.18 11.54
C ASP A 322 0.57 10.65 10.11
N ILE A 323 1.47 11.38 9.46
CA ILE A 323 1.27 11.94 8.12
C ILE A 323 2.39 11.48 7.21
N ILE A 324 2.03 10.93 6.05
CA ILE A 324 2.95 10.63 4.96
C ILE A 324 2.52 11.39 3.70
N VAL A 325 3.46 12.03 3.02
CA VAL A 325 3.24 12.72 1.75
C VAL A 325 3.86 11.89 0.63
N ALA A 326 3.06 11.46 -0.34
CA ALA A 326 3.46 10.54 -1.39
C ALA A 326 3.23 11.15 -2.78
N ALA A 327 4.23 11.03 -3.66
CA ALA A 327 4.10 11.37 -5.07
C ALA A 327 3.77 10.11 -5.88
N ASP A 328 2.82 10.21 -6.81
CA ASP A 328 2.58 9.16 -7.81
C ASP A 328 3.31 9.56 -9.10
N GLU A 329 4.62 9.33 -9.16
CA GLU A 329 5.31 9.29 -10.45
C GLU A 329 5.23 7.87 -11.02
N GLN A 330 4.81 7.78 -12.28
CA GLN A 330 5.10 6.62 -13.13
C GLN A 330 6.60 6.68 -13.45
N GLU A 331 7.39 5.72 -12.97
CA GLU A 331 8.81 5.61 -13.32
C GLU A 331 8.95 5.38 -14.83
N VAL A 332 9.23 6.43 -15.59
CA VAL A 332 9.78 6.31 -16.94
C VAL A 332 11.29 6.23 -16.80
N MET A 333 11.81 5.05 -16.49
CA MET A 333 13.26 4.84 -16.51
C MET A 333 13.78 4.76 -17.95
N GLY A 334 14.59 5.75 -18.31
CA GLY A 334 15.75 5.58 -19.21
C GLY A 334 15.59 5.96 -20.67
N VAL A 335 15.78 7.25 -21.01
CA VAL A 335 16.70 7.67 -22.09
C VAL A 335 17.31 9.01 -21.71
N THR A 336 18.63 9.09 -21.81
CA THR A 336 19.47 10.28 -21.71
C THR A 336 18.87 11.51 -22.43
N LYS A 337 18.92 12.66 -21.75
CA LYS A 337 18.53 13.97 -22.27
C LYS A 337 19.16 14.23 -23.64
N SER A 338 18.33 14.38 -24.67
CA SER A 338 18.60 15.33 -25.75
C SER A 338 17.40 16.26 -25.90
N LYS A 339 17.66 17.56 -25.82
CA LYS A 339 16.69 18.62 -26.04
C LYS A 339 16.16 18.54 -27.48
N LYS A 340 14.85 18.35 -27.64
CA LYS A 340 14.03 19.20 -28.52
C LYS A 340 12.54 18.97 -28.24
N SER A 341 11.89 20.08 -27.91
CA SER A 341 10.46 20.30 -27.86
C SER A 341 9.72 19.69 -29.06
N ARG A 342 8.69 18.87 -28.78
CA ARG A 342 7.54 18.70 -29.67
C ARG A 342 6.32 18.24 -28.89
N GLU A 343 5.19 18.75 -29.35
CA GLU A 343 3.95 19.00 -28.64
C GLU A 343 3.13 17.74 -28.35
N VAL A 344 2.37 17.82 -27.26
CA VAL A 344 1.37 16.84 -26.84
C VAL A 344 0.15 16.96 -27.75
N LYS A 345 0.10 16.11 -28.79
CA LYS A 345 -1.10 15.74 -29.54
C LYS A 345 -0.85 14.34 -30.10
N GLU A 346 -1.19 13.30 -29.34
CA GLU A 346 -1.40 11.91 -29.81
C GLU A 346 -1.61 10.98 -28.58
N ALA A 347 -2.64 11.26 -27.77
CA ALA A 347 -3.04 10.36 -26.67
C ALA A 347 -4.56 10.11 -26.59
N ASP A 348 -5.34 10.57 -27.57
CA ASP A 348 -6.82 10.61 -27.46
C ASP A 348 -7.56 9.78 -28.52
N GLU A 349 -6.91 8.88 -29.29
CA GLU A 349 -7.62 8.05 -30.29
C GLU A 349 -7.54 6.52 -30.09
N GLU A 350 -6.75 6.01 -29.14
CA GLU A 350 -6.62 4.55 -28.96
C GLU A 350 -7.55 3.96 -27.88
N GLU A 351 -8.21 4.76 -27.02
CA GLU A 351 -9.16 4.24 -26.01
C GLU A 351 -10.57 3.94 -26.55
N ALA A 352 -10.82 4.07 -27.86
CA ALA A 352 -12.14 3.85 -28.47
C ALA A 352 -12.29 2.51 -29.23
N LYS A 353 -11.27 1.65 -29.30
CA LYS A 353 -11.30 0.43 -30.14
C LYS A 353 -11.23 -0.91 -29.39
N GLU A 354 -11.13 -0.94 -28.06
CA GLU A 354 -11.14 -2.22 -27.31
C GLU A 354 -12.51 -2.69 -26.81
N GLU A 355 -13.60 -2.00 -27.17
CA GLU A 355 -14.97 -2.48 -26.88
C GLU A 355 -15.84 -2.44 -28.14
N MET A 356 -15.60 -3.36 -29.07
CA MET A 356 -16.64 -3.95 -29.93
C MET A 356 -16.06 -5.16 -30.69
N GLY A 357 -16.16 -6.33 -30.08
CA GLY A 357 -16.06 -7.60 -30.80
C GLY A 357 -17.47 -8.12 -31.04
N THR A 358 -17.95 -8.05 -32.27
CA THR A 358 -18.96 -8.97 -32.80
C THR A 358 -18.66 -9.26 -34.27
N SER A 359 -18.64 -10.56 -34.54
CA SER A 359 -18.59 -11.32 -35.80
C SER A 359 -19.29 -10.70 -37.00
N GLU A 360 -18.73 -10.93 -38.19
CA GLU A 360 -19.38 -11.66 -39.28
C GLU A 360 -18.33 -12.10 -40.32
N ASP A 361 -18.39 -13.37 -40.69
CA ASP A 361 -17.71 -13.99 -41.83
C ASP A 361 -18.36 -13.52 -43.13
N GLU A 362 -17.59 -13.29 -44.18
CA GLU A 362 -17.98 -13.67 -45.55
C GLU A 362 -16.75 -13.67 -46.49
N GLU A 363 -16.62 -14.76 -47.25
CA GLU A 363 -15.65 -14.99 -48.32
C GLU A 363 -16.09 -14.29 -49.62
N ALA A 364 -15.13 -13.77 -50.41
CA ALA A 364 -14.89 -14.13 -51.83
C ALA A 364 -14.26 -13.02 -52.72
N VAL A 365 -13.06 -13.34 -53.23
CA VAL A 365 -12.56 -13.35 -54.64
C VAL A 365 -12.42 -12.05 -55.51
N ASP A 366 -11.18 -11.87 -56.01
CA ASP A 366 -10.66 -11.26 -57.28
C ASP A 366 -10.77 -9.74 -57.57
N GLU A 367 -9.90 -9.07 -58.36
CA GLU A 367 -8.67 -9.41 -59.10
C GLU A 367 -7.90 -8.09 -59.45
N SER A 368 -6.57 -8.18 -59.56
CA SER A 368 -5.66 -7.40 -60.45
C SER A 368 -5.52 -5.86 -60.41
N GLY A 369 -4.25 -5.41 -60.35
CA GLY A 369 -3.87 -4.02 -60.68
C GLY A 369 -2.42 -3.65 -60.34
N LYS A 370 -1.46 -3.99 -61.21
CA LYS A 370 -0.01 -3.74 -61.06
C LYS A 370 0.37 -2.26 -61.13
N GLY A 371 1.31 -1.83 -60.26
CA GLY A 371 2.14 -0.63 -60.42
C GLY A 371 3.36 -0.66 -59.47
N LYS A 372 4.59 -0.60 -60.01
CA LYS A 372 5.87 -0.88 -59.31
C LYS A 372 6.54 0.35 -58.67
N LYS A 373 7.05 0.14 -57.44
CA LYS A 373 8.30 0.64 -56.76
C LYS A 373 8.39 2.11 -56.29
N PRO A 374 9.23 2.44 -55.26
CA PRO A 374 10.31 1.64 -54.64
C PRO A 374 10.25 1.43 -53.11
N GLU A 375 11.05 0.47 -52.66
CA GLU A 375 11.22 -0.01 -51.29
C GLU A 375 11.66 1.07 -50.30
N THR A 376 10.92 1.22 -49.21
CA THR A 376 11.39 1.87 -47.98
C THR A 376 11.32 0.88 -46.82
N LYS A 377 12.45 0.74 -46.12
CA LYS A 377 12.69 -0.19 -45.01
C LYS A 377 11.57 -0.10 -43.96
N LYS A 378 10.84 -1.20 -43.74
CA LYS A 378 9.91 -1.38 -42.62
C LYS A 378 10.64 -1.14 -41.29
N ARG A 379 10.41 0.02 -40.64
CA ARG A 379 10.70 0.20 -39.21
C ARG A 379 9.69 -0.67 -38.45
N ARG A 380 10.16 -1.69 -37.73
CA ARG A 380 9.35 -2.47 -36.78
C ARG A 380 8.73 -1.49 -35.78
N LYS A 381 7.41 -1.39 -35.79
CA LYS A 381 6.61 -0.63 -34.80
C LYS A 381 6.69 -1.43 -33.49
N MET A 382 7.61 -1.06 -32.60
CA MET A 382 7.57 -1.52 -31.21
C MET A 382 6.44 -0.77 -30.51
N THR A 383 5.36 -1.48 -30.21
CA THR A 383 4.28 -0.99 -29.34
C THR A 383 4.85 -0.76 -27.94
N SER A 384 4.94 0.49 -27.50
CA SER A 384 5.27 0.84 -26.12
C SER A 384 4.09 0.48 -25.23
N LYS A 385 4.11 -0.72 -24.64
CA LYS A 385 3.22 -1.06 -23.52
C LYS A 385 3.55 -0.12 -22.36
N GLU A 386 2.62 0.76 -22.03
CA GLU A 386 2.71 1.64 -20.86
C GLU A 386 2.77 0.79 -19.58
N LYS A 387 3.93 0.83 -18.90
CA LYS A 387 4.11 0.16 -17.61
C LYS A 387 3.58 1.08 -16.51
N ASP A 388 2.43 0.69 -15.93
CA ASP A 388 1.81 1.37 -14.79
C ASP A 388 2.62 1.13 -13.48
N TYR A 389 3.78 1.76 -13.31
CA TYR A 389 4.45 1.82 -12.00
C TYR A 389 3.75 2.89 -11.14
N SER A 390 3.21 2.53 -9.98
CA SER A 390 2.80 3.51 -8.96
C SER A 390 3.51 3.13 -7.66
N ILE A 391 4.24 4.10 -7.11
CA ILE A 391 5.08 3.99 -5.89
C ILE A 391 4.27 3.52 -4.67
N ALA A 392 2.94 3.66 -4.72
CA ALA A 392 2.03 3.18 -3.68
C ALA A 392 1.59 1.70 -3.84
N ARG A 393 1.95 1.02 -4.93
CA ARG A 393 1.53 -0.36 -5.15
C ARG A 393 2.37 -1.34 -4.31
N GLY A 394 1.62 -2.22 -3.67
CA GLY A 394 1.99 -3.23 -2.68
C GLY A 394 2.83 -2.84 -1.44
N ILE A 395 3.16 -1.58 -1.24
CA ILE A 395 3.51 -1.13 0.11
C ILE A 395 2.22 -1.11 0.98
N ASP A 396 2.19 -1.87 2.07
CA ASP A 396 1.03 -2.00 2.97
C ASP A 396 1.03 -0.92 4.06
N PHE A 397 0.01 -0.06 4.04
CA PHE A 397 -0.20 0.99 5.03
C PHE A 397 -1.26 0.54 6.04
N GLN A 398 -0.88 0.48 7.31
CA GLN A 398 -1.73 -0.04 8.36
C GLN A 398 -2.48 1.08 9.08
N ASN A 399 -3.80 0.89 9.26
CA ASN A 399 -4.68 1.77 10.03
C ASN A 399 -4.73 3.22 9.49
N VAL A 400 -4.74 3.38 8.17
CA VAL A 400 -4.94 4.69 7.53
C VAL A 400 -6.39 5.12 7.73
N ALA A 401 -6.58 6.22 8.46
CA ALA A 401 -7.90 6.79 8.71
C ALA A 401 -8.38 7.64 7.52
N CYS A 402 -7.46 8.37 6.88
CA CYS A 402 -7.79 9.23 5.75
C CYS A 402 -6.75 9.18 4.63
N VAL A 403 -7.25 9.19 3.39
CA VAL A 403 -6.46 9.49 2.19
C VAL A 403 -6.83 10.89 1.70
N LEU A 404 -5.88 11.81 1.67
CA LEU A 404 -6.04 13.16 1.15
C LEU A 404 -5.40 13.24 -0.24
N ASN A 405 -6.20 13.30 -1.30
CA ASN A 405 -5.71 13.67 -2.62
C ASN A 405 -5.55 15.18 -2.67
N PHE A 406 -4.35 15.66 -2.32
CA PHE A 406 -4.01 17.08 -2.40
C PHE A 406 -4.00 17.54 -3.86
N ASP A 407 -3.50 16.67 -4.74
CA ASP A 407 -3.68 16.80 -6.19
C ASP A 407 -4.46 15.59 -6.71
N LEU A 408 -5.43 15.86 -7.58
CA LEU A 408 -6.23 14.82 -8.20
C LEU A 408 -5.34 13.95 -9.11
N PRO A 409 -5.49 12.62 -9.09
CA PRO A 409 -4.73 11.74 -9.98
C PRO A 409 -5.12 11.95 -11.46
N THR A 410 -4.19 11.67 -12.35
CA THR A 410 -4.36 11.75 -13.81
C THR A 410 -5.27 10.66 -14.39
N SER A 411 -5.58 9.61 -13.61
CA SER A 411 -6.42 8.50 -14.05
C SER A 411 -7.38 8.04 -12.94
N SER A 412 -8.59 7.64 -13.35
CA SER A 412 -9.60 7.07 -12.47
C SER A 412 -9.16 5.75 -11.81
N LYS A 413 -8.28 4.98 -12.48
CA LYS A 413 -7.69 3.75 -11.93
C LYS A 413 -6.74 4.08 -10.77
N SER A 414 -5.91 5.11 -10.94
CA SER A 414 -5.01 5.61 -9.89
C SER A 414 -5.81 6.11 -8.69
N TYR A 415 -6.91 6.84 -8.92
CA TYR A 415 -7.83 7.25 -7.86
C TYR A 415 -8.32 6.08 -6.99
N THR A 416 -8.84 5.02 -7.60
CA THR A 416 -9.30 3.83 -6.86
C THR A 416 -8.18 3.19 -6.05
N HIS A 417 -6.95 3.13 -6.59
CA HIS A 417 -5.80 2.59 -5.86
C HIS A 417 -5.35 3.44 -4.66
N ARG A 418 -5.44 4.77 -4.78
CA ARG A 418 -5.14 5.70 -3.67
C ARG A 418 -6.12 5.53 -2.53
N ILE A 419 -7.43 5.56 -2.82
CA ILE A 419 -8.46 5.46 -1.79
C ILE A 419 -8.49 4.05 -1.15
N GLY A 420 -8.10 3.01 -1.89
CA GLY A 420 -7.93 1.65 -1.36
C GLY A 420 -6.77 1.48 -0.34
N ARG A 421 -6.06 2.56 0.00
CA ARG A 421 -5.09 2.58 1.12
C ARG A 421 -5.77 2.79 2.47
N THR A 422 -7.01 3.27 2.49
CA THR A 422 -7.85 3.35 3.69
C THR A 422 -9.01 2.33 3.60
N GLY A 423 -9.76 2.15 4.68
CA GLY A 423 -10.93 1.27 4.70
C GLY A 423 -10.60 -0.23 4.66
N ARG A 424 -9.38 -0.65 5.05
CA ARG A 424 -8.94 -2.05 5.05
C ARG A 424 -9.46 -2.84 6.26
N ALA A 425 -9.61 -4.15 6.09
CA ALA A 425 -9.96 -5.11 7.15
C ALA A 425 -11.25 -4.75 7.92
N GLY A 426 -12.31 -4.38 7.18
CA GLY A 426 -13.63 -4.08 7.75
C GLY A 426 -13.74 -2.72 8.47
N LYS A 427 -12.68 -1.90 8.49
CA LYS A 427 -12.72 -0.55 9.09
C LYS A 427 -13.28 0.47 8.10
N ALA A 428 -13.99 1.47 8.60
CA ALA A 428 -14.37 2.63 7.80
C ALA A 428 -13.15 3.51 7.50
N GLY A 429 -13.05 3.99 6.26
CA GLY A 429 -12.00 4.91 5.81
C GLY A 429 -12.58 6.17 5.19
N MET A 430 -11.80 7.24 5.14
CA MET A 430 -12.21 8.48 4.46
C MET A 430 -11.25 8.84 3.33
N ALA A 431 -11.76 9.24 2.18
CA ALA A 431 -10.99 9.85 1.11
C ALA A 431 -11.48 11.28 0.89
N LEU A 432 -10.58 12.26 0.93
CA LEU A 432 -10.86 13.66 0.63
C LEU A 432 -10.04 14.08 -0.58
N SER A 433 -10.67 14.66 -1.59
CA SER A 433 -10.00 15.12 -2.81
C SER A 433 -10.19 16.59 -3.04
N PHE A 434 -9.11 17.29 -3.32
CA PHE A 434 -9.15 18.66 -3.81
C PHE A 434 -9.22 18.68 -5.34
N VAL A 435 -10.10 19.53 -5.87
CA VAL A 435 -10.34 19.71 -7.29
C VAL A 435 -10.28 21.20 -7.57
N ILE A 436 -9.43 21.59 -8.52
CA ILE A 436 -9.34 22.99 -8.94
C ILE A 436 -10.34 23.24 -10.06
N PRO A 437 -11.28 24.21 -9.90
CA PRO A 437 -12.14 24.63 -10.98
C PRO A 437 -11.32 25.22 -12.14
N ALA A 438 -11.77 25.01 -13.39
CA ALA A 438 -11.04 25.48 -14.57
C ALA A 438 -10.79 27.00 -14.54
N GLU A 439 -11.75 27.76 -14.02
CA GLU A 439 -11.66 29.21 -13.84
C GLU A 439 -10.65 29.66 -12.78
N GLN A 440 -10.25 28.77 -11.86
CA GLN A 440 -9.31 29.07 -10.78
C GLN A 440 -7.89 28.60 -11.07
N HIS A 441 -7.70 27.81 -12.14
CA HIS A 441 -6.39 27.36 -12.58
C HIS A 441 -5.46 28.55 -12.90
N GLY A 442 -4.22 28.49 -12.41
CA GLY A 442 -3.19 29.50 -12.71
C GLY A 442 -3.33 30.85 -12.00
N LYS A 443 -4.39 31.09 -11.22
CA LYS A 443 -4.59 32.35 -10.49
C LYS A 443 -3.50 32.61 -9.44
N HIS A 444 -3.05 31.57 -8.75
CA HIS A 444 -1.96 31.67 -7.77
C HIS A 444 -0.66 31.06 -8.34
N ARG A 445 0.08 31.87 -9.12
CA ARG A 445 1.31 31.43 -9.82
C ARG A 445 2.33 30.66 -8.96
N PRO A 446 2.60 31.03 -7.68
CA PRO A 446 3.63 30.34 -6.89
C PRO A 446 3.33 28.89 -6.51
N THR A 447 2.05 28.48 -6.52
CA THR A 447 1.64 27.11 -6.14
C THR A 447 0.96 26.35 -7.27
N SER A 448 0.65 27.02 -8.39
CA SER A 448 -0.04 26.40 -9.52
C SER A 448 0.84 25.39 -10.24
N ILE A 449 0.26 24.25 -10.60
CA ILE A 449 0.93 23.20 -11.37
C ILE A 449 0.19 22.89 -12.68
N PRO A 450 0.87 22.38 -13.71
CA PRO A 450 0.22 22.07 -14.99
C PRO A 450 -0.81 20.93 -14.90
N SER A 451 -0.60 19.95 -14.03
CA SER A 451 -1.46 18.76 -13.93
C SER A 451 -2.89 19.07 -13.50
N THR A 452 -3.12 20.18 -12.80
CA THR A 452 -4.44 20.55 -12.27
C THR A 452 -5.36 21.21 -13.30
N LYS A 453 -4.87 21.43 -14.52
CA LYS A 453 -5.65 22.06 -15.60
C LYS A 453 -6.90 21.25 -15.99
N HIS A 454 -6.84 19.93 -15.82
CA HIS A 454 -7.88 19.00 -16.24
C HIS A 454 -8.59 18.32 -15.05
N ASP A 455 -8.56 18.93 -13.87
CA ASP A 455 -9.15 18.38 -12.65
C ASP A 455 -10.67 18.15 -12.79
N GLU A 456 -11.41 19.07 -13.43
CA GLU A 456 -12.87 18.93 -13.60
C GLU A 456 -13.27 17.78 -14.53
N THR A 457 -12.54 17.60 -15.63
CA THR A 457 -12.79 16.50 -16.57
C THR A 457 -12.45 15.16 -15.92
N MET A 458 -11.36 15.10 -15.16
CA MET A 458 -10.97 13.92 -14.39
C MET A 458 -11.94 13.59 -13.27
N LEU A 459 -12.45 14.60 -12.55
CA LEU A 459 -13.48 14.41 -11.54
C LEU A 459 -14.73 13.74 -12.14
N THR A 460 -15.16 14.19 -13.33
CA THR A 460 -16.31 13.61 -14.03
C THR A 460 -16.08 12.14 -14.38
N LYS A 461 -14.88 11.79 -14.88
CA LYS A 461 -14.48 10.40 -15.14
C LYS A 461 -14.45 9.56 -13.86
N ILE A 462 -13.94 10.11 -12.76
CA ILE A 462 -13.89 9.44 -11.44
C ILE A 462 -15.30 9.17 -10.93
N ILE A 463 -16.20 10.15 -10.93
CA ILE A 463 -17.59 9.99 -10.49
C ILE A 463 -18.29 8.88 -11.30
N LYS A 464 -18.13 8.88 -12.63
CA LYS A 464 -18.71 7.86 -13.52
C LYS A 464 -18.18 6.46 -13.21
N ARG A 465 -16.89 6.31 -12.88
CA ARG A 465 -16.30 5.02 -12.54
C ARG A 465 -16.71 4.55 -11.14
N GLN A 466 -16.74 5.46 -10.17
CA GLN A 466 -17.15 5.14 -8.80
C GLN A 466 -18.63 4.75 -8.73
N SER A 467 -19.50 5.42 -9.51
CA SER A 467 -20.91 5.02 -9.58
C SER A 467 -21.11 3.64 -10.19
N LYS A 468 -20.32 3.27 -11.22
CA LYS A 468 -20.29 1.90 -11.76
C LYS A 468 -19.87 0.86 -10.72
N LEU A 469 -18.99 1.23 -9.79
CA LEU A 469 -18.55 0.37 -8.67
C LEU A 469 -19.53 0.41 -7.48
N GLY A 470 -20.65 1.14 -7.57
CA GLY A 470 -21.64 1.25 -6.50
C GLY A 470 -21.26 2.23 -5.38
N HIS A 471 -20.25 3.09 -5.59
CA HIS A 471 -19.81 4.09 -4.62
C HIS A 471 -20.29 5.49 -4.96
N GLU A 472 -20.58 6.28 -3.92
CA GLU A 472 -20.99 7.67 -4.04
C GLU A 472 -19.85 8.62 -3.64
N VAL A 473 -19.57 9.61 -4.49
CA VAL A 473 -18.61 10.68 -4.22
C VAL A 473 -19.38 11.94 -3.80
N LYS A 474 -19.24 12.34 -2.54
CA LYS A 474 -20.03 13.44 -1.94
C LYS A 474 -19.27 14.76 -2.02
N PRO A 475 -19.95 15.88 -2.32
CA PRO A 475 -19.34 17.20 -2.15
C PRO A 475 -19.14 17.49 -0.66
N TYR A 476 -17.99 18.05 -0.31
CA TYR A 476 -17.70 18.56 1.03
C TYR A 476 -17.48 20.07 0.94
N HIS A 477 -18.22 20.82 1.77
CA HIS A 477 -18.17 22.27 1.80
C HIS A 477 -17.52 22.75 3.09
N PHE A 478 -16.51 23.61 2.96
CA PHE A 478 -15.93 24.33 4.08
C PHE A 478 -16.63 25.69 4.23
N GLU A 479 -16.83 26.13 5.47
CA GLU A 479 -17.29 27.51 5.73
C GLU A 479 -16.09 28.45 5.58
N MET A 480 -15.88 28.99 4.37
CA MET A 480 -14.72 29.81 4.04
C MET A 480 -14.56 31.04 4.95
N THR A 481 -15.65 31.60 5.46
CA THR A 481 -15.62 32.70 6.43
C THR A 481 -14.86 32.36 7.72
N GLN A 482 -14.94 31.11 8.18
CA GLN A 482 -14.18 30.64 9.36
C GLN A 482 -12.74 30.30 9.01
N VAL A 483 -12.51 29.82 7.78
CA VAL A 483 -11.20 29.41 7.27
C VAL A 483 -10.34 30.63 6.91
N ASP A 484 -10.94 31.73 6.48
CA ASP A 484 -10.25 32.96 6.07
C ASP A 484 -9.43 33.60 7.19
N ALA A 485 -9.84 33.42 8.44
CA ALA A 485 -9.07 33.87 9.60
C ALA A 485 -7.66 33.24 9.66
N PHE A 486 -7.47 32.07 9.04
CA PHE A 486 -6.21 31.35 8.97
C PHE A 486 -5.35 31.74 7.76
N ARG A 487 -5.89 32.51 6.81
CA ARG A 487 -5.27 32.81 5.50
C ARG A 487 -3.94 33.52 5.65
N TYR A 488 -3.84 34.50 6.55
CA TYR A 488 -2.60 35.25 6.78
C TYR A 488 -1.44 34.33 7.24
N ARG A 489 -1.73 33.36 8.11
CA ARG A 489 -0.73 32.40 8.60
C ARG A 489 -0.29 31.42 7.54
N MET A 490 -1.24 30.99 6.70
CA MET A 490 -0.94 30.19 5.52
C MET A 490 0.00 30.98 4.59
N THR A 491 -0.28 32.27 4.35
CA THR A 491 0.57 33.12 3.50
C THR A 491 1.98 33.29 4.08
N ASP A 492 2.11 33.50 5.39
CA ASP A 492 3.41 33.64 6.05
C ASP A 492 4.22 32.33 6.03
N ALA A 493 3.56 31.18 6.16
CA ALA A 493 4.20 29.88 5.98
C ALA A 493 4.63 29.65 4.53
N LEU A 494 3.80 29.98 3.55
CA LEU A 494 4.16 29.82 2.12
C LEU A 494 5.34 30.71 1.71
N ARG A 495 5.52 31.87 2.33
CA ARG A 495 6.67 32.75 2.09
C ARG A 495 8.00 32.12 2.51
N SER A 496 8.03 31.27 3.55
CA SER A 496 9.25 30.56 3.95
C SER A 496 9.54 29.32 3.09
N VAL A 497 8.53 28.79 2.38
CA VAL A 497 8.65 27.62 1.50
C VAL A 497 8.90 28.06 0.05
N THR A 498 10.15 28.43 -0.23
CA THR A 498 10.59 28.81 -1.58
C THR A 498 10.98 27.59 -2.43
N ARG A 499 11.08 27.77 -3.76
CA ARG A 499 11.56 26.71 -4.66
C ARG A 499 12.98 26.25 -4.32
N LEU A 500 13.85 27.16 -3.88
CA LEU A 500 15.21 26.84 -3.44
C LEU A 500 15.19 25.97 -2.18
N ALA A 501 14.37 26.32 -1.19
CA ALA A 501 14.24 25.53 0.03
C ALA A 501 13.72 24.10 -0.24
N VAL A 502 12.82 23.94 -1.21
CA VAL A 502 12.34 22.64 -1.69
C VAL A 502 13.47 21.83 -2.32
N GLN A 503 14.24 22.43 -3.23
CA GLN A 503 15.37 21.76 -3.89
C GLN A 503 16.46 21.36 -2.89
N GLU A 504 16.78 22.22 -1.92
CA GLU A 504 17.75 21.91 -0.88
C GLU A 504 17.27 20.79 0.05
N ALA A 505 15.98 20.78 0.43
CA ALA A 505 15.42 19.72 1.26
C ALA A 505 15.44 18.35 0.57
N ARG A 506 15.09 18.32 -0.73
CA ARG A 506 15.19 17.14 -1.59
C ARG A 506 16.64 16.67 -1.73
N GLY A 507 17.54 17.58 -2.07
CA GLY A 507 18.97 17.29 -2.22
C GLY A 507 19.60 16.77 -0.93
N ARG A 508 19.20 17.28 0.25
CA ARG A 508 19.68 16.78 1.55
C ARG A 508 19.30 15.33 1.78
N GLU A 509 18.05 14.96 1.50
CA GLU A 509 17.57 13.58 1.73
C GLU A 509 18.30 12.60 0.81
N ILE A 510 18.45 12.95 -0.48
CA ILE A 510 19.22 12.14 -1.44
C ILE A 510 20.68 12.00 -1.00
N ARG A 511 21.33 13.08 -0.56
CA ARG A 511 22.72 13.04 -0.06
C ARG A 511 22.87 12.14 1.15
N GLN A 512 21.94 12.19 2.10
CA GLN A 512 21.96 11.30 3.27
C GLN A 512 21.82 9.83 2.86
N GLU A 513 20.99 9.53 1.87
CA GLU A 513 20.84 8.17 1.36
C GLU A 513 22.07 7.70 0.57
N LEU A 514 22.73 8.58 -0.18
CA LEU A 514 24.01 8.27 -0.84
C LEU A 514 25.10 7.91 0.18
N ILE A 515 25.21 8.65 1.29
CA ILE A 515 26.18 8.37 2.35
C ILE A 515 25.93 7.00 3.02
N LYS A 516 24.67 6.59 3.15
CA LYS A 516 24.28 5.30 3.74
C LYS A 516 24.34 4.12 2.78
N SER A 517 24.55 4.36 1.49
CA SER A 517 24.52 3.33 0.46
C SER A 517 25.72 2.38 0.59
N GLU A 518 25.45 1.09 0.80
CA GLU A 518 26.49 0.06 0.84
C GLU A 518 27.19 -0.13 -0.52
N LYS A 519 26.47 0.09 -1.63
CA LYS A 519 27.03 -0.02 -2.99
C LYS A 519 28.12 1.02 -3.26
N LEU A 520 27.93 2.24 -2.73
CA LEU A 520 28.87 3.35 -2.90
C LEU A 520 29.98 3.34 -1.85
N LYS A 521 29.94 2.44 -0.87
CA LYS A 521 30.93 2.37 0.19
C LYS A 521 32.34 2.17 -0.36
N ARG A 522 32.53 1.25 -1.32
CA ARG A 522 33.81 1.03 -2.01
C ARG A 522 34.26 2.26 -2.80
N HIS A 523 33.33 2.94 -3.48
CA HIS A 523 33.62 4.16 -4.24
C HIS A 523 34.13 5.29 -3.33
N PHE A 524 33.54 5.45 -2.15
CA PHE A 524 33.97 6.45 -1.16
C PHE A 524 35.25 6.05 -0.41
N GLU A 525 35.55 4.75 -0.31
CA GLU A 525 36.85 4.26 0.16
C GLU A 525 37.97 4.59 -0.84
N GLU A 526 37.69 4.50 -2.14
CA GLU A 526 38.61 4.89 -3.22
C GLU A 526 38.71 6.42 -3.41
N ASN A 527 37.63 7.16 -3.16
CA ASN A 527 37.55 8.62 -3.34
C ASN A 527 37.12 9.33 -2.04
N PRO A 528 38.03 9.47 -1.04
CA PRO A 528 37.69 10.04 0.27
C PRO A 528 37.32 11.53 0.21
N ASP A 529 37.80 12.27 -0.80
CA ASP A 529 37.51 13.70 -0.94
C ASP A 529 36.08 13.97 -1.40
N GLU A 530 35.47 13.08 -2.19
CA GLU A 530 34.05 13.19 -2.56
C GLU A 530 33.13 12.97 -1.37
N LEU A 531 33.46 12.02 -0.50
CA LEU A 531 32.72 11.79 0.75
C LEU A 531 32.81 13.01 1.68
N ARG A 532 33.99 13.66 1.73
CA ARG A 532 34.18 14.91 2.48
C ARG A 532 33.34 16.03 1.89
N GLN A 533 33.35 16.23 0.57
CA GLN A 533 32.51 17.24 -0.10
C GLN A 533 31.03 17.01 0.20
N LEU A 534 30.56 15.76 0.09
CA LEU A 534 29.16 15.40 0.34
C LEU A 534 28.71 15.68 1.79
N ARG A 535 29.63 15.50 2.75
CA ARG A 535 29.40 15.78 4.19
C ARG A 535 29.50 17.26 4.53
N HIS A 536 30.35 18.02 3.84
CA HIS A 536 30.62 19.43 4.11
C HIS A 536 29.73 20.39 3.31
N ASP A 537 28.98 19.91 2.32
CA ASP A 537 27.92 20.67 1.66
C ASP A 537 26.81 21.03 2.67
N GLY A 538 26.96 22.19 3.30
CA GLY A 538 26.00 22.75 4.24
C GLY A 538 24.75 23.28 3.54
N GLU A 539 23.66 23.40 4.29
CA GLU A 539 22.45 24.06 3.80
C GLU A 539 22.71 25.57 3.66
N LEU A 540 22.63 26.08 2.43
CA LEU A 540 22.80 27.51 2.20
C LEU A 540 21.50 28.28 2.53
N ARG A 541 20.31 27.70 2.35
CA ARG A 541 18.99 28.36 2.51
C ARG A 541 17.87 27.43 2.97
N ALA A 542 18.04 26.80 4.13
CA ALA A 542 16.99 26.00 4.76
C ALA A 542 15.70 26.82 5.03
N ALA A 543 14.53 26.19 4.88
CA ALA A 543 13.26 26.82 5.24
C ALA A 543 13.23 27.12 6.74
N ARG A 544 13.41 28.40 7.13
CA ARG A 544 13.39 28.81 8.53
C ARG A 544 12.00 28.58 9.13
N VAL A 545 11.90 27.59 10.03
CA VAL A 545 10.66 27.30 10.76
C VAL A 545 10.34 28.46 11.71
N GLN A 546 9.21 29.13 11.48
CA GLN A 546 8.79 30.24 12.31
C GLN A 546 8.13 29.73 13.60
N ALA A 547 8.75 29.98 14.75
CA ALA A 547 8.29 29.43 16.04
C ALA A 547 6.84 29.82 16.38
N HIS A 548 6.42 31.04 16.04
CA HIS A 548 5.08 31.55 16.31
C HIS A 548 3.99 30.87 15.47
N LEU A 549 4.33 30.24 14.34
CA LEU A 549 3.37 29.50 13.52
C LEU A 549 3.01 28.12 14.10
N LYS A 550 3.73 27.61 15.09
CA LYS A 550 3.46 26.28 15.68
C LYS A 550 2.17 26.23 16.51
N HIS A 551 1.84 27.32 17.20
CA HIS A 551 0.67 27.41 18.08
C HIS A 551 -0.48 28.17 17.39
N VAL A 552 -1.73 27.77 17.62
CA VAL A 552 -2.90 28.48 17.09
C VAL A 552 -3.49 29.41 18.13
N PRO A 553 -3.48 30.74 17.92
CA PRO A 553 -4.09 31.66 18.86
C PRO A 553 -5.58 31.41 19.09
N ASP A 554 -6.04 31.60 20.32
CA ASP A 554 -7.41 31.30 20.78
C ASP A 554 -8.53 32.09 20.07
N TYR A 555 -8.18 33.23 19.48
CA TYR A 555 -9.12 34.07 18.72
C TYR A 555 -9.39 33.54 17.30
N LEU A 556 -8.50 32.69 16.76
CA LEU A 556 -8.72 32.03 15.46
C LEU A 556 -9.52 30.75 15.59
N MET A 557 -9.67 30.23 16.80
CA MET A 557 -10.35 28.97 17.07
C MET A 557 -11.87 29.15 16.95
N PRO A 558 -12.57 28.42 16.06
CA PRO A 558 -14.03 28.47 15.98
C PRO A 558 -14.66 28.08 17.32
N ALA A 559 -15.79 28.70 17.69
CA ALA A 559 -16.46 28.44 18.96
C ALA A 559 -16.82 26.96 19.19
N LYS A 560 -17.06 26.20 18.10
CA LYS A 560 -17.28 24.73 18.13
C LYS A 560 -15.98 23.92 18.26
N GLY A 561 -14.86 24.41 17.71
CA GLY A 561 -13.53 23.77 17.81
C GLY A 561 -12.91 23.83 19.21
N ARG A 562 -13.31 24.82 20.02
CA ARG A 562 -12.90 24.94 21.44
C ARG A 562 -13.27 23.71 22.30
N LYS A 563 -14.33 22.97 21.94
CA LYS A 563 -14.77 21.78 22.70
C LYS A 563 -14.03 20.50 22.35
N GLY A 564 -13.43 20.40 21.16
CA GLY A 564 -12.75 19.18 20.68
C GLY A 564 -11.28 19.05 21.10
N LEU A 565 -10.69 20.12 21.63
CA LEU A 565 -9.26 20.19 22.01
C LEU A 565 -9.02 20.11 23.52
N SER A 566 -10.07 20.03 24.36
CA SER A 566 -9.88 19.73 25.77
C SER A 566 -9.40 18.28 25.92
N LYS A 567 -8.32 18.07 26.68
CA LYS A 567 -7.65 16.77 26.91
C LYS A 567 -8.56 15.65 27.46
N GLU A 568 -9.81 15.96 27.81
CA GLU A 568 -10.75 15.06 28.46
C GLU A 568 -11.89 14.56 27.54
N SER A 569 -11.96 15.01 26.28
CA SER A 569 -12.97 14.53 25.31
C SER A 569 -12.39 13.59 24.25
N VAL A 570 -11.71 12.55 24.73
CA VAL A 570 -11.42 11.34 23.92
C VAL A 570 -12.70 10.51 23.87
N GLY A 571 -13.58 10.85 22.93
CA GLY A 571 -14.81 10.11 22.66
C GLY A 571 -15.37 10.52 21.31
N PHE A 572 -15.64 9.55 20.45
CA PHE A 572 -16.35 9.69 19.20
C PHE A 572 -17.65 10.49 19.41
N VAL A 573 -17.88 11.54 18.60
CA VAL A 573 -19.15 12.27 18.57
C VAL A 573 -19.98 11.67 17.42
N GLY A 574 -20.74 10.62 17.74
CA GLY A 574 -21.86 10.18 16.91
C GLY A 574 -23.11 11.01 17.21
N PHE A 575 -23.91 11.30 16.18
CA PHE A 575 -25.16 12.05 16.32
C PHE A 575 -26.32 11.17 16.84
N THR A 576 -27.15 11.77 17.70
CA THR A 576 -28.49 11.39 18.22
C THR A 576 -28.60 10.57 19.52
N LYS A 577 -29.68 10.87 20.27
CA LYS A 577 -29.89 10.75 21.73
C LYS A 577 -30.04 9.31 22.25
N SER A 578 -29.49 9.06 23.45
CA SER A 578 -30.15 8.21 24.47
C SER A 578 -29.61 8.56 25.88
N LYS A 579 -30.51 8.52 26.87
CA LYS A 579 -30.30 8.96 28.25
C LYS A 579 -29.44 7.98 29.05
N GLN A 580 -28.91 8.52 30.16
CA GLN A 580 -28.53 7.86 31.42
C GLN A 580 -27.05 7.60 31.66
N ASN A 581 -26.51 8.31 32.65
CA ASN A 581 -25.87 7.64 33.81
C ASN A 581 -25.78 8.62 34.99
N ARG A 582 -26.86 8.63 35.79
CA ARG A 582 -27.05 9.49 36.98
C ARG A 582 -26.03 9.22 38.10
N ILE A 583 -25.37 8.05 38.07
CA ILE A 583 -24.46 7.57 39.11
C ILE A 583 -23.12 8.31 39.11
N ARG A 584 -22.64 8.76 37.93
CA ARG A 584 -21.34 9.45 37.83
C ARG A 584 -21.37 10.86 38.45
N LYS A 585 -22.49 11.58 38.33
CA LYS A 585 -22.70 12.92 38.93
C LYS A 585 -22.82 12.92 40.46
N ALA A 586 -23.20 11.80 41.07
CA ALA A 586 -23.26 11.69 42.53
C ALA A 586 -21.86 11.57 43.15
N ARG A 587 -20.93 10.91 42.46
CA ARG A 587 -19.55 10.70 42.92
C ARG A 587 -18.71 11.99 42.88
N ASP A 588 -18.92 12.85 41.89
CA ASP A 588 -18.18 14.12 41.79
C ASP A 588 -18.61 15.13 42.86
N ARG A 589 -19.87 15.08 43.30
CA ARG A 589 -20.39 15.99 44.33
C ARG A 589 -19.79 15.73 45.73
N ASN A 590 -19.40 14.49 46.02
CA ASN A 590 -18.75 14.12 47.28
C ASN A 590 -17.25 14.45 47.32
N ARG A 591 -16.62 14.69 46.16
CA ARG A 591 -15.18 15.00 46.09
C ARG A 591 -14.87 16.49 46.30
N ALA A 592 -15.87 17.36 46.17
CA ALA A 592 -15.73 18.81 46.27
C ALA A 592 -15.82 19.37 47.72
N ARG A 593 -16.02 18.53 48.74
CA ARG A 593 -16.25 18.98 50.13
C ARG A 593 -15.09 18.75 51.12
N GLY A 594 -13.87 18.47 50.65
CA GLY A 594 -12.74 18.26 51.56
C GLY A 594 -11.42 18.89 51.08
N LYS A 595 -11.15 20.14 51.45
CA LYS A 595 -9.79 20.66 51.69
C LYS A 595 -9.82 22.03 52.37
N SER A 596 -9.65 22.04 53.69
CA SER A 596 -9.05 23.11 54.47
C SER A 596 -7.82 22.50 55.17
N GLY A 597 -6.66 23.15 55.09
CA GLY A 597 -5.42 22.68 55.71
C GLY A 597 -4.20 23.37 55.11
N GLY A 598 -3.55 24.21 55.92
CA GLY A 598 -2.54 25.19 55.51
C GLY A 598 -1.14 24.61 55.26
N LYS A 599 -0.31 25.45 54.62
CA LYS A 599 1.11 25.19 54.32
C LYS A 599 1.93 25.12 55.60
N VAL A 600 2.73 24.06 55.76
CA VAL A 600 3.83 23.98 56.71
C VAL A 600 5.14 23.97 55.91
N ASP A 601 6.03 24.87 56.28
CA ASP A 601 7.32 25.17 55.64
C ASP A 601 8.40 24.16 56.06
N PRO A 602 9.06 23.44 55.12
CA PRO A 602 9.91 22.29 55.42
C PRO A 602 11.35 22.61 55.91
N LEU A 603 11.64 23.82 56.38
CA LEU A 603 12.99 24.21 56.86
C LEU A 603 13.11 24.51 58.37
N LYS A 604 12.13 24.09 59.17
CA LYS A 604 12.23 24.14 60.64
C LYS A 604 12.08 22.76 61.26
N THR A 605 13.20 22.08 61.47
CA THR A 605 13.61 21.38 62.72
C THR A 605 14.80 20.46 62.43
N PHE A 606 15.92 21.05 62.01
CA PHE A 606 17.24 20.50 62.31
C PHE A 606 17.94 21.52 63.19
N ASN A 607 17.83 21.35 64.52
CA ASN A 607 18.99 21.49 65.40
C ASN A 607 18.66 21.02 66.81
N ARG A 608 19.45 20.00 67.20
CA ARG A 608 19.56 19.39 68.51
C ARG A 608 20.44 20.31 69.35
N SER A 609 19.85 20.98 70.34
CA SER A 609 20.58 21.77 71.32
C SER A 609 21.58 20.89 72.10
N LYS A 610 22.84 21.33 72.15
CA LYS A 610 23.76 21.07 73.25
C LYS A 610 24.57 22.35 73.52
N LYS A 611 24.24 22.92 74.68
CA LYS A 611 24.88 24.00 75.44
C LYS A 611 24.75 25.42 74.93
#